data_AF-A0A251N5G8-F1
#
_entry.id   AF-A0A251N5G8-F1
#
_cell.length_a   1.000
_cell.length_b   1.000
_cell.length_c   1.000
_cell.angle_alpha   90.00
_cell.angle_beta   90.00
_cell.angle_gamma   90.00
#
_symmetry.space_group_name_H-M   'P 1'
#
loop_
_entity.id
_entity.type
_entity.pdbx_description
1 polymer ?
#
loop_
_entity_poly.entity_id
_entity_poly.type
_entity_poly.pdbx_seq_one_letter_code
_entity_poly.pdbx_strand_id
1 'polypeptide(L)'
;MLKSKIQSLERISSSSSVVFKILKSRNIATTTGSTSSSGVPKEKVDCVVIGAGVVGLAVARELTLKGREVLVLESASTFGTGISSRNSEVIHAGIYYPPNSLKGEAENHGATFSYNTTVIGGHIEENRLSLHISETKHLENWNGKFPLQPEMVLIPKLVVNSAGLSAPVLAKRFDGLRSAVIPPTYYARGCYFTLSNTTICPFKHLIYPIPEDGGLGVHVTLDLNGQVKFGPNVEWIDGIDDVSSFLNKFDYSVCTNRAKLFYPEIRKYYPNLKDGSLDPGYAGIRPKLSGPRQSPVDFVIQGEDIHGITGLVNLFGIESPGLTSSMGVAEHIATRFFRC
;
A
#
# COMPACT_ATOMS: atom_id res chain seq x y z
N MET A 1 14.07 17.47 43.42
CA MET A 1 12.60 17.45 43.29
C MET A 1 12.07 17.71 41.88
N LEU A 2 12.91 17.70 40.82
CA LEU A 2 12.47 17.80 39.42
C LEU A 2 12.80 16.57 38.54
N LYS A 3 13.45 15.54 39.10
CA LYS A 3 13.72 14.26 38.41
C LYS A 3 12.69 13.15 38.73
N SER A 4 11.88 13.32 39.77
CA SER A 4 10.88 12.32 40.20
C SER A 4 9.47 12.54 39.64
N LYS A 5 9.20 13.67 38.95
CA LYS A 5 7.92 13.94 38.26
C LYS A 5 7.89 13.51 36.79
N ILE A 6 9.03 13.12 36.21
CA ILE A 6 9.13 12.62 34.83
C ILE A 6 8.98 11.08 34.81
N GLN A 7 9.48 10.38 35.83
CA GLN A 7 9.31 8.92 35.95
C GLN A 7 7.88 8.46 36.32
N SER A 8 6.99 9.37 36.73
CA SER A 8 5.57 9.04 36.99
C SER A 8 4.67 9.17 35.75
N LEU A 9 5.20 9.66 34.62
CA LEU A 9 4.50 9.68 33.33
C LEU A 9 4.90 8.53 32.40
N GLU A 10 5.98 7.80 32.72
CA GLU A 10 6.46 6.63 31.97
C GLU A 10 5.88 5.29 32.49
N ARG A 11 4.96 5.32 33.48
CA ARG A 11 4.28 4.12 34.01
C ARG A 11 2.81 3.99 33.60
N ILE A 12 2.42 4.55 32.46
CA ILE A 12 1.14 4.23 31.82
C ILE A 12 1.43 3.52 30.51
N SER A 13 1.34 2.18 30.58
CA SER A 13 1.03 1.25 29.50
C SER A 13 1.94 1.25 28.26
N SER A 14 2.67 0.16 28.09
CA SER A 14 3.22 -0.33 26.81
C SER A 14 2.15 -0.72 25.77
N SER A 15 0.93 -0.18 25.88
CA SER A 15 -0.19 -0.30 24.95
C SER A 15 -0.85 1.09 24.83
N SER A 16 -0.30 1.95 23.98
CA SER A 16 -0.91 3.24 23.66
C SER A 16 -2.01 3.00 22.65
N SER A 17 -3.28 3.18 23.04
CA SER A 17 -4.46 2.94 22.19
C SER A 17 -4.43 3.75 20.89
N VAL A 18 -5.13 3.28 19.85
CA VAL A 18 -5.20 3.96 18.54
C VAL A 18 -5.67 5.41 18.68
N VAL A 19 -6.59 5.61 19.62
CA VAL A 19 -7.09 6.92 20.03
C VAL A 19 -5.94 7.83 20.45
N PHE A 20 -5.07 7.36 21.34
CA PHE A 20 -3.94 8.14 21.83
C PHE A 20 -2.91 8.41 20.73
N LYS A 21 -2.63 7.43 19.85
CA LYS A 21 -1.69 7.62 18.73
C LYS A 21 -2.16 8.72 17.78
N ILE A 22 -3.43 8.69 17.39
CA ILE A 22 -4.00 9.69 16.47
C ILE A 22 -4.06 11.06 17.14
N LEU A 23 -4.54 11.16 18.38
CA LEU A 23 -4.60 12.44 19.10
C LEU A 23 -3.21 13.05 19.31
N LYS A 24 -2.21 12.24 19.68
CA LYS A 24 -0.82 12.68 19.83
C LYS A 24 -0.24 13.16 18.50
N SER A 25 -0.53 12.46 17.40
CA SER A 25 -0.04 12.85 16.07
C SER A 25 -0.54 14.23 15.63
N ARG A 26 -1.66 14.70 16.17
CA ARG A 26 -2.24 16.03 15.93
C ARG A 26 -1.85 17.11 16.95
N ASN A 27 -0.92 16.82 17.87
CA ASN A 27 -0.56 17.72 18.97
C ASN A 27 -1.74 18.16 19.85
N ILE A 28 -2.78 17.32 19.99
CA ILE A 28 -3.94 17.63 20.82
C ILE A 28 -3.65 17.17 22.25
N ALA A 29 -3.71 18.10 23.22
CA ALA A 29 -3.53 17.78 24.62
C ALA A 29 -4.67 16.87 25.10
N THR A 30 -4.33 15.67 25.60
CA THR A 30 -5.30 14.78 26.24
C THR A 30 -5.74 15.41 27.56
N THR A 31 -6.85 16.14 27.56
CA THR A 31 -7.53 16.49 28.81
C THR A 31 -8.16 15.21 29.33
N THR A 32 -7.62 14.66 30.42
CA THR A 32 -8.25 13.57 31.18
C THR A 32 -9.51 14.10 31.84
N GLY A 33 -10.59 14.21 31.06
CA GLY A 33 -11.94 14.46 31.53
C GLY A 33 -12.68 13.13 31.62
N SER A 34 -13.09 12.74 32.82
CA SER A 34 -13.99 11.63 33.04
C SER A 34 -15.27 11.84 32.23
N THR A 35 -15.47 11.05 31.19
CA THR A 35 -16.76 10.98 30.50
C THR A 35 -17.10 9.52 30.25
N SER A 36 -18.04 9.04 31.07
CA SER A 36 -18.87 7.89 30.76
C SER A 36 -19.68 8.18 29.51
N SER A 37 -19.19 7.75 28.34
CA SER A 37 -20.03 7.57 27.16
C SER A 37 -19.68 6.22 26.55
N SER A 38 -20.66 5.30 26.52
CA SER A 38 -20.52 3.92 26.03
C SER A 38 -20.34 3.80 24.50
N GLY A 39 -19.89 4.87 23.83
CA GLY A 39 -19.74 4.94 22.38
C GLY A 39 -18.28 4.97 21.94
N VAL A 40 -18.02 4.46 20.73
CA VAL A 40 -16.70 4.53 20.08
C VAL A 40 -16.33 6.01 19.85
N PRO A 41 -15.14 6.49 20.28
CA PRO A 41 -14.68 7.86 20.08
C PRO A 41 -14.73 8.30 18.62
N LYS A 42 -15.17 9.54 18.35
CA LYS A 42 -15.29 10.11 17.01
C LYS A 42 -14.45 11.38 16.87
N GLU A 43 -13.78 11.56 15.75
CA GLU A 43 -12.94 12.74 15.49
C GLU A 43 -13.07 13.26 14.05
N LYS A 44 -13.11 14.58 13.86
CA LYS A 44 -13.18 15.21 12.53
C LYS A 44 -11.79 15.47 11.97
N VAL A 45 -11.61 15.19 10.68
CA VAL A 45 -10.34 15.40 9.96
C VAL A 45 -10.60 16.01 8.59
N ASP A 46 -9.65 16.76 8.03
CA ASP A 46 -9.84 17.36 6.70
C ASP A 46 -9.68 16.29 5.61
N CYS A 47 -8.47 15.72 5.47
CA CYS A 47 -8.16 14.69 4.50
C CYS A 47 -7.53 13.45 5.16
N VAL A 48 -7.96 12.27 4.74
CA VAL A 48 -7.32 10.98 5.09
C VAL A 48 -6.80 10.29 3.83
N VAL A 49 -5.54 9.87 3.86
CA VAL A 49 -4.98 8.95 2.86
C VAL A 49 -4.75 7.59 3.53
N ILE A 50 -5.34 6.54 2.97
CA ILE A 50 -5.24 5.17 3.50
C ILE A 50 -4.13 4.44 2.75
N GLY A 51 -3.07 4.06 3.47
CA GLY A 51 -1.88 3.39 2.95
C GLY A 51 -0.72 4.35 2.68
N ALA A 52 0.44 4.08 3.27
CA ALA A 52 1.69 4.81 3.09
C ALA A 52 2.65 4.08 2.12
N GLY A 53 2.09 3.48 1.06
CA GLY A 53 2.87 3.09 -0.12
C GLY A 53 3.28 4.31 -0.95
N VAL A 54 4.09 4.11 -2.00
CA VAL A 54 4.61 5.22 -2.83
C VAL A 54 3.51 6.10 -3.43
N VAL A 55 2.39 5.50 -3.85
CA VAL A 55 1.23 6.22 -4.40
C VAL A 55 0.53 7.04 -3.31
N GLY A 56 0.27 6.44 -2.15
CA GLY A 56 -0.35 7.14 -1.02
C GLY A 56 0.52 8.30 -0.50
N LEU A 57 1.84 8.12 -0.47
CA LEU A 57 2.78 9.19 -0.13
C LEU A 57 2.80 10.31 -1.17
N ALA A 58 2.78 9.97 -2.47
CA ALA A 58 2.70 10.96 -3.54
C ALA A 58 1.40 11.78 -3.43
N VAL A 59 0.27 11.11 -3.19
CA VAL A 59 -1.03 11.77 -2.98
C VAL A 59 -0.99 12.66 -1.74
N ALA A 60 -0.52 12.15 -0.60
CA ALA A 60 -0.45 12.93 0.64
C ALA A 60 0.40 14.20 0.46
N ARG A 61 1.56 14.07 -0.18
CA ARG A 61 2.43 15.20 -0.55
C ARG A 61 1.71 16.22 -1.43
N GLU A 62 1.05 15.76 -2.49
CA GLU A 62 0.39 16.68 -3.42
C GLU A 62 -0.75 17.43 -2.73
N LEU A 63 -1.53 16.74 -1.89
CA LEU A 63 -2.62 17.36 -1.13
C LEU A 63 -2.12 18.37 -0.09
N THR A 64 -1.01 18.09 0.60
CA THR A 64 -0.42 19.06 1.53
C THR A 64 0.15 20.29 0.80
N LEU A 65 0.75 20.11 -0.38
CA LEU A 65 1.19 21.23 -1.23
C LEU A 65 0.02 22.11 -1.70
N LYS A 66 -1.20 21.56 -1.79
CA LYS A 66 -2.43 22.31 -2.04
C LYS A 66 -3.07 22.89 -0.76
N GLY A 67 -2.38 22.83 0.38
CA GLY A 67 -2.81 23.42 1.65
C GLY A 67 -3.81 22.60 2.45
N ARG A 68 -3.95 21.29 2.17
CA ARG A 68 -4.81 20.40 2.96
C ARG A 68 -4.10 19.89 4.21
N GLU A 69 -4.85 19.75 5.30
CA GLU A 69 -4.39 18.98 6.47
C GLU A 69 -4.61 17.50 6.18
N VAL A 70 -3.52 16.74 6.05
CA VAL A 70 -3.57 15.33 5.64
C VAL A 70 -3.14 14.41 6.77
N LEU A 71 -3.99 13.45 7.11
CA LEU A 71 -3.67 12.32 7.96
C LEU A 71 -3.46 11.06 7.12
N VAL A 72 -2.26 10.50 7.15
CA VAL A 72 -1.91 9.23 6.50
C VAL A 72 -2.04 8.10 7.52
N LEU A 73 -2.85 7.09 7.19
CA LEU A 73 -3.06 5.91 8.02
C LEU A 73 -2.38 4.69 7.39
N GLU A 74 -1.47 4.05 8.11
CA GLU A 74 -0.72 2.88 7.66
C GLU A 74 -0.89 1.72 8.65
N SER A 75 -1.28 0.56 8.14
CA SER A 75 -1.48 -0.63 8.97
C SER A 75 -0.15 -1.21 9.43
N ALA A 76 0.92 -1.07 8.65
CA ALA A 76 2.26 -1.47 9.04
C ALA A 76 2.90 -0.51 10.06
N SER A 77 4.01 -0.95 10.65
CA SER A 77 4.79 -0.14 11.61
C SER A 77 5.63 0.96 10.95
N THR A 78 5.78 0.92 9.63
CA THR A 78 6.49 1.92 8.83
C THR A 78 5.93 1.96 7.40
N PHE A 79 6.26 3.00 6.65
CA PHE A 79 5.81 3.23 5.27
C PHE A 79 6.49 2.28 4.27
N GLY A 80 5.87 2.09 3.10
CA GLY A 80 6.48 1.41 1.95
C GLY A 80 6.63 -0.11 2.06
N THR A 81 6.19 -0.75 3.14
CA THR A 81 6.42 -2.19 3.41
C THR A 81 5.60 -3.16 2.55
N GLY A 82 4.56 -2.67 1.85
CA GLY A 82 3.74 -3.43 0.92
C GLY A 82 4.39 -3.58 -0.47
N ILE A 83 3.58 -3.48 -1.52
CA ILE A 83 4.00 -3.60 -2.94
C ILE A 83 5.19 -2.68 -3.27
N SER A 84 5.23 -1.49 -2.66
CA SER A 84 6.26 -0.47 -2.91
C SER A 84 7.68 -0.91 -2.54
N SER A 85 7.86 -1.92 -1.69
CA SER A 85 9.19 -2.50 -1.37
C SER A 85 9.51 -3.77 -2.16
N ARG A 86 8.58 -4.24 -3.01
CA ARG A 86 8.62 -5.56 -3.67
C ARG A 86 8.30 -5.45 -5.15
N ASN A 87 9.06 -4.61 -5.84
CA ASN A 87 8.95 -4.37 -7.27
C ASN A 87 10.34 -4.36 -7.91
N SER A 88 10.41 -4.30 -9.24
CA SER A 88 11.67 -4.38 -9.96
C SER A 88 12.56 -3.13 -9.80
N GLU A 89 12.08 -2.08 -9.13
CA GLU A 89 12.74 -0.78 -8.92
C GLU A 89 13.09 -0.06 -10.24
N VAL A 90 12.40 -0.43 -11.31
CA VAL A 90 12.61 0.14 -12.64
C VAL A 90 11.73 1.38 -12.79
N ILE A 91 12.37 2.49 -13.14
CA ILE A 91 11.70 3.67 -13.67
C ILE A 91 11.50 3.42 -15.17
N HIS A 92 10.25 3.19 -15.61
CA HIS A 92 9.92 3.12 -17.03
C HIS A 92 10.18 4.50 -17.68
N ALA A 93 10.60 4.56 -18.96
CA ALA A 93 11.37 5.64 -19.60
C ALA A 93 10.78 7.09 -19.68
N GLY A 94 9.99 7.54 -18.70
CA GLY A 94 9.71 8.96 -18.42
C GLY A 94 10.76 9.55 -17.47
N ILE A 95 11.74 10.25 -18.04
CA ILE A 95 13.06 10.63 -17.48
C ILE A 95 13.04 11.69 -16.33
N TYR A 96 13.73 11.33 -15.24
CA TYR A 96 14.36 12.09 -14.10
C TYR A 96 13.55 12.88 -13.05
N TYR A 97 13.79 12.58 -11.77
CA TYR A 97 13.87 13.57 -10.67
C TYR A 97 14.90 13.18 -9.55
N PRO A 98 15.67 14.15 -9.01
CA PRO A 98 16.66 13.98 -7.93
C PRO A 98 16.05 14.25 -6.53
N PRO A 99 16.82 14.22 -5.41
CA PRO A 99 16.39 13.63 -4.16
C PRO A 99 15.59 14.57 -3.26
N ASN A 100 14.46 14.06 -2.79
CA ASN A 100 13.80 14.31 -1.52
C ASN A 100 12.73 13.21 -1.38
N SER A 101 12.63 12.52 -0.24
CA SER A 101 11.63 11.45 -0.12
C SER A 101 10.21 12.03 -0.11
N LEU A 102 9.27 11.42 -0.83
CA LEU A 102 7.86 11.86 -0.84
C LEU A 102 7.27 11.98 0.56
N LYS A 103 7.65 11.06 1.47
CA LYS A 103 7.29 11.13 2.89
C LYS A 103 7.83 12.40 3.54
N GLY A 104 9.13 12.65 3.44
CA GLY A 104 9.75 13.82 4.06
C GLY A 104 9.18 15.14 3.52
N GLU A 105 8.91 15.21 2.22
CA GLU A 105 8.23 16.37 1.65
C GLU A 105 6.79 16.50 2.16
N ALA A 106 6.04 15.41 2.25
CA ALA A 106 4.70 15.44 2.82
C ALA A 106 4.70 15.94 4.28
N GLU A 107 5.59 15.42 5.14
CA GLU A 107 5.74 15.85 6.55
C GLU A 107 6.13 17.32 6.65
N ASN A 108 7.10 17.77 5.85
CA ASN A 108 7.54 19.17 5.81
C ASN A 108 6.41 20.14 5.40
N HIS A 109 5.42 19.64 4.65
CA HIS A 109 4.24 20.41 4.25
C HIS A 109 3.01 20.11 5.12
N GLY A 110 3.17 19.42 6.26
CA GLY A 110 2.13 19.28 7.28
C GLY A 110 1.35 17.96 7.27
N ALA A 111 1.80 16.95 6.52
CA ALA A 111 1.20 15.62 6.61
C ALA A 111 1.52 14.97 7.96
N THR A 112 0.50 14.40 8.59
CA THR A 112 0.62 13.63 9.83
C THR A 112 0.52 12.14 9.53
N PHE A 113 1.39 11.33 10.14
CA PHE A 113 1.43 9.88 9.91
C PHE A 113 1.01 9.11 11.17
N SER A 114 0.14 8.10 11.00
CA SER A 114 -0.25 7.17 12.05
C SER A 114 0.01 5.73 11.60
N TYR A 115 1.04 5.11 12.15
CA TYR A 115 1.44 3.71 11.90
C TYR A 115 0.77 2.74 12.87
N ASN A 116 0.69 1.47 12.47
CA ASN A 116 -0.04 0.42 13.20
C ASN A 116 -1.53 0.76 13.39
N THR A 117 -2.09 1.49 12.42
CA THR A 117 -3.45 1.99 12.43
C THR A 117 -4.16 1.50 11.16
N THR A 118 -5.07 0.56 11.33
CA THR A 118 -5.77 -0.07 10.22
C THR A 118 -7.15 0.53 10.04
N VAL A 119 -7.49 0.92 8.80
CA VAL A 119 -8.87 1.21 8.41
C VAL A 119 -9.54 -0.12 8.06
N ILE A 120 -10.57 -0.50 8.81
CA ILE A 120 -11.25 -1.80 8.69
C ILE A 120 -12.58 -1.71 7.93
N GLY A 121 -12.99 -0.50 7.56
CA GLY A 121 -14.22 -0.21 6.82
C GLY A 121 -14.63 1.26 6.95
N GLY A 122 -15.85 1.55 6.51
CA GLY A 122 -16.42 2.88 6.64
C GLY A 122 -17.94 2.87 6.48
N HIS A 123 -18.54 4.03 6.68
CA HIS A 123 -19.95 4.28 6.46
C HIS A 123 -20.12 5.61 5.74
N ILE A 124 -21.00 5.64 4.74
CA ILE A 124 -21.45 6.84 4.05
C ILE A 124 -22.91 7.11 4.43
N GLU A 125 -23.18 8.22 5.11
CA GLU A 125 -24.54 8.62 5.51
C GLU A 125 -24.73 10.09 5.16
N GLU A 126 -25.80 10.46 4.45
CA GLU A 126 -26.11 11.87 4.11
C GLU A 126 -24.90 12.65 3.54
N ASN A 127 -24.14 12.00 2.66
CA ASN A 127 -22.91 12.54 2.06
C ASN A 127 -21.76 12.85 3.05
N ARG A 128 -21.79 12.23 4.23
CA ARG A 128 -20.73 12.29 5.24
C ARG A 128 -20.01 10.96 5.31
N LEU A 129 -18.69 11.01 5.14
CA LEU A 129 -17.80 9.86 5.27
C LEU A 129 -17.46 9.61 6.74
N SER A 130 -17.50 8.35 7.15
CA SER A 130 -16.97 7.87 8.42
C SER A 130 -16.03 6.69 8.17
N LEU A 131 -14.86 6.70 8.79
CA LEU A 131 -13.87 5.61 8.71
C LEU A 131 -13.82 4.85 10.04
N HIS A 132 -13.86 3.53 9.97
CA HIS A 132 -13.74 2.64 11.11
C HIS A 132 -12.27 2.27 11.32
N ILE A 133 -11.71 2.67 12.46
CA ILE A 133 -10.29 2.52 12.75
C ILE A 133 -10.08 1.50 13.87
N SER A 134 -9.08 0.64 13.70
CA SER A 134 -8.61 -0.33 14.70
C SER A 134 -7.09 -0.32 14.76
N GLU A 135 -6.52 -0.65 15.92
CA GLU A 135 -5.11 -1.01 15.99
C GLU A 135 -4.84 -2.27 15.17
N THR A 136 -3.73 -2.26 14.43
CA THR A 136 -3.27 -3.44 13.67
C THR A 136 -3.09 -4.64 14.60
N LYS A 137 -2.55 -4.45 15.80
CA LYS A 137 -2.35 -5.52 16.78
C LYS A 137 -3.66 -6.15 17.26
N HIS A 138 -4.74 -5.39 17.38
CA HIS A 138 -6.04 -5.97 17.72
C HIS A 138 -6.58 -6.81 16.57
N LEU A 139 -6.39 -6.34 15.35
CA LEU A 139 -6.75 -7.10 14.16
C LEU A 139 -5.95 -8.40 14.03
N GLU A 140 -4.67 -8.41 14.40
CA GLU A 140 -3.83 -9.62 14.47
C GLU A 140 -4.34 -10.67 15.48
N ASN A 141 -4.96 -10.21 16.57
CA ASN A 141 -5.49 -11.07 17.64
C ASN A 141 -6.98 -11.39 17.46
N TRP A 142 -7.62 -10.87 16.41
CA TRP A 142 -9.02 -11.11 16.15
C TRP A 142 -9.26 -12.54 15.69
N ASN A 143 -10.17 -13.24 16.36
CA ASN A 143 -10.41 -14.67 16.17
C ASN A 143 -11.61 -15.00 15.26
N GLY A 144 -12.19 -13.98 14.59
CA GLY A 144 -13.31 -14.16 13.68
C GLY A 144 -14.67 -14.45 14.32
N LYS A 145 -14.76 -14.60 15.66
CA LYS A 145 -16.00 -15.03 16.35
C LYS A 145 -17.02 -13.92 16.52
N PHE A 146 -16.60 -12.67 16.46
CA PHE A 146 -17.45 -11.49 16.62
C PHE A 146 -17.18 -10.49 15.51
N PRO A 147 -18.18 -9.69 15.08
CA PRO A 147 -17.95 -8.63 14.12
C PRO A 147 -16.82 -7.69 14.58
N LEU A 148 -15.97 -7.29 13.64
CA LEU A 148 -14.92 -6.31 13.87
C LEU A 148 -15.53 -4.97 14.27
N GLN A 149 -15.21 -4.51 15.49
CA GLN A 149 -15.68 -3.22 16.01
C GLN A 149 -14.55 -2.19 15.91
N PRO A 150 -14.85 -0.95 15.46
CA PRO A 150 -13.88 0.13 15.50
C PRO A 150 -13.56 0.54 16.93
N GLU A 151 -12.31 0.90 17.15
CA GLU A 151 -11.84 1.54 18.39
C GLU A 151 -11.89 3.07 18.29
N MET A 152 -11.95 3.61 17.07
CA MET A 152 -12.15 5.02 16.78
C MET A 152 -12.89 5.16 15.45
N VAL A 153 -13.68 6.21 15.33
CA VAL A 153 -14.27 6.64 14.06
C VAL A 153 -13.68 7.99 13.65
N LEU A 154 -13.15 8.07 12.43
CA LEU A 154 -12.78 9.36 11.85
C LEU A 154 -13.87 9.85 10.92
N ILE A 155 -14.12 11.16 10.91
CA ILE A 155 -15.11 11.82 10.06
C ILE A 155 -14.35 12.77 9.12
N PRO A 156 -13.78 12.25 8.02
CA PRO A 156 -13.06 13.05 7.03
C PRO A 156 -14.00 13.86 6.13
N LYS A 157 -13.51 15.01 5.63
CA LYS A 157 -14.12 15.65 4.45
C LYS A 157 -13.71 14.93 3.16
N LEU A 158 -12.50 14.37 3.15
CA LEU A 158 -11.99 13.61 2.03
C LEU A 158 -11.22 12.35 2.46
N VAL A 159 -11.42 11.26 1.74
CA VAL A 159 -10.70 9.99 1.82
C VAL A 159 -10.10 9.63 0.46
N VAL A 160 -8.80 9.33 0.44
CA VAL A 160 -8.17 8.59 -0.67
C VAL A 160 -7.83 7.18 -0.21
N ASN A 161 -8.54 6.19 -0.74
CA ASN A 161 -8.24 4.78 -0.55
C ASN A 161 -7.10 4.37 -1.49
N SER A 162 -5.88 4.35 -0.96
CA SER A 162 -4.65 3.92 -1.63
C SER A 162 -4.08 2.64 -1.00
N ALA A 163 -4.94 1.76 -0.48
CA ALA A 163 -4.56 0.59 0.32
C ALA A 163 -3.96 -0.59 -0.50
N GLY A 164 -3.57 -0.36 -1.77
CA GLY A 164 -2.87 -1.34 -2.60
C GLY A 164 -3.67 -2.64 -2.78
N LEU A 165 -3.09 -3.77 -2.35
CA LEU A 165 -3.74 -5.10 -2.38
C LEU A 165 -5.11 -5.09 -1.70
N SER A 166 -5.26 -4.30 -0.64
CA SER A 166 -6.47 -4.25 0.17
C SER A 166 -7.50 -3.24 -0.31
N ALA A 167 -7.20 -2.41 -1.32
CA ALA A 167 -8.07 -1.29 -1.68
C ALA A 167 -9.49 -1.73 -2.10
N PRO A 168 -9.69 -2.75 -2.98
CA PRO A 168 -11.04 -3.20 -3.32
C PRO A 168 -11.76 -3.87 -2.15
N VAL A 169 -11.04 -4.64 -1.33
CA VAL A 169 -11.60 -5.32 -0.17
C VAL A 169 -12.06 -4.31 0.88
N LEU A 170 -11.26 -3.27 1.12
CA LEU A 170 -11.62 -2.16 1.99
C LEU A 170 -12.86 -1.42 1.46
N ALA A 171 -12.92 -1.13 0.16
CA ALA A 171 -14.06 -0.47 -0.46
C ALA A 171 -15.36 -1.28 -0.29
N LYS A 172 -15.29 -2.63 -0.35
CA LYS A 172 -16.46 -3.50 -0.09
C LYS A 172 -16.98 -3.39 1.35
N ARG A 173 -16.17 -2.88 2.27
CA ARG A 173 -16.53 -2.62 3.67
C ARG A 173 -16.99 -1.19 3.93
N PHE A 174 -17.23 -0.39 2.89
CA PHE A 174 -17.90 0.89 3.03
C PHE A 174 -19.41 0.69 2.87
N ASP A 175 -20.13 0.79 3.98
CA ASP A 175 -21.59 0.83 3.92
C ASP A 175 -22.03 2.11 3.18
N GLY A 176 -22.98 1.98 2.27
CA GLY A 176 -23.41 3.03 1.34
C GLY A 176 -22.64 3.11 0.01
N LEU A 177 -21.54 2.35 -0.19
CA LEU A 177 -20.88 2.24 -1.49
C LEU A 177 -21.45 1.07 -2.30
N ARG A 178 -22.00 1.35 -3.48
CA ARG A 178 -22.60 0.33 -4.35
C ARG A 178 -21.55 -0.68 -4.82
N SER A 179 -21.72 -1.97 -4.53
CA SER A 179 -20.76 -3.01 -4.91
C SER A 179 -20.49 -3.09 -6.42
N ALA A 180 -21.44 -2.67 -7.27
CA ALA A 180 -21.30 -2.67 -8.72
C ALA A 180 -20.20 -1.74 -9.26
N VAL A 181 -19.77 -0.74 -8.48
CA VAL A 181 -18.68 0.16 -8.89
C VAL A 181 -17.30 -0.38 -8.48
N ILE A 182 -17.26 -1.41 -7.65
CA ILE A 182 -16.02 -2.01 -7.15
C ILE A 182 -15.61 -3.15 -8.10
N PRO A 183 -14.44 -3.07 -8.75
CA PRO A 183 -14.00 -4.11 -9.68
C PRO A 183 -13.68 -5.43 -8.96
N PRO A 184 -13.66 -6.57 -9.68
CA PRO A 184 -13.12 -7.81 -9.14
C PRO A 184 -11.65 -7.64 -8.78
N THR A 185 -11.15 -8.52 -7.91
CA THR A 185 -9.80 -8.43 -7.36
C THR A 185 -9.12 -9.77 -7.44
N TYR A 186 -7.89 -9.75 -7.94
CA TYR A 186 -7.04 -10.92 -8.08
C TYR A 186 -5.63 -10.55 -7.60
N TYR A 187 -4.87 -11.57 -7.25
CA TYR A 187 -3.51 -11.39 -6.76
C TYR A 187 -2.54 -12.20 -7.61
N ALA A 188 -1.54 -11.53 -8.18
CA ALA A 188 -0.51 -12.18 -8.97
C ALA A 188 0.87 -11.97 -8.34
N ARG A 189 1.41 -13.02 -7.72
CA ARG A 189 2.77 -13.05 -7.23
C ARG A 189 3.77 -13.09 -8.37
N GLY A 190 4.81 -12.30 -8.24
CA GLY A 190 6.00 -12.35 -9.07
C GLY A 190 7.22 -12.63 -8.21
N CYS A 191 7.84 -13.78 -8.43
CA CYS A 191 9.08 -14.19 -7.81
C CYS A 191 10.29 -13.72 -8.63
N TYR A 192 11.36 -13.37 -7.92
CA TYR A 192 12.64 -12.99 -8.47
C TYR A 192 13.71 -13.96 -8.00
N PHE A 193 14.64 -14.27 -8.88
CA PHE A 193 15.86 -15.03 -8.57
C PHE A 193 17.08 -14.17 -8.83
N THR A 194 18.08 -14.25 -7.97
CA THR A 194 19.36 -13.54 -8.14
C THR A 194 20.38 -14.44 -8.80
N LEU A 195 21.22 -13.87 -9.66
CA LEU A 195 22.36 -14.59 -10.22
C LEU A 195 23.48 -14.73 -9.19
N SER A 196 23.83 -15.95 -8.84
CA SER A 196 24.87 -16.25 -7.85
C SER A 196 26.27 -16.27 -8.48
N ASN A 197 27.30 -16.20 -7.64
CA ASN A 197 28.71 -16.42 -8.02
C ASN A 197 29.19 -15.61 -9.23
N THR A 198 28.76 -14.35 -9.31
CA THR A 198 29.06 -13.47 -10.44
C THR A 198 30.09 -12.43 -10.03
N THR A 199 31.33 -12.58 -10.52
CA THR A 199 32.40 -11.59 -10.29
C THR A 199 32.31 -10.40 -11.25
N ILE A 200 31.68 -10.60 -12.42
CA ILE A 200 31.48 -9.58 -13.46
C ILE A 200 30.03 -9.67 -13.94
N CYS A 201 29.27 -8.58 -13.84
CA CYS A 201 27.90 -8.54 -14.32
C CYS A 201 27.84 -8.82 -15.84
N PRO A 202 27.09 -9.82 -16.31
CA PRO A 202 26.98 -10.14 -17.73
C PRO A 202 26.14 -9.13 -18.54
N PHE A 203 25.47 -8.19 -17.89
CA PHE A 203 24.56 -7.23 -18.53
C PHE A 203 24.96 -5.79 -18.23
N LYS A 204 24.88 -4.93 -19.26
CA LYS A 204 25.06 -3.47 -19.14
C LYS A 204 23.73 -2.70 -19.16
N HIS A 205 22.64 -3.36 -19.55
CA HIS A 205 21.31 -2.81 -19.70
C HIS A 205 20.27 -3.79 -19.16
N LEU A 206 19.08 -3.26 -18.84
CA LEU A 206 17.94 -4.10 -18.51
C LEU A 206 17.45 -4.82 -19.78
N ILE A 207 17.05 -6.08 -19.65
CA ILE A 207 16.55 -6.88 -20.78
C ILE A 207 15.09 -7.22 -20.52
N TYR A 208 14.23 -6.88 -21.47
CA TYR A 208 12.82 -7.20 -21.48
C TYR A 208 12.54 -8.03 -22.73
N PRO A 209 12.33 -9.35 -22.60
CA PRO A 209 11.91 -10.17 -23.72
C PRO A 209 10.56 -9.70 -24.26
N ILE A 210 10.33 -9.92 -25.55
CA ILE A 210 9.01 -9.70 -26.15
C ILE A 210 8.02 -10.63 -25.45
N PRO A 211 6.85 -10.13 -24.97
CA PRO A 211 5.84 -10.99 -24.38
C PRO A 211 5.38 -12.06 -25.38
N GLU A 212 5.51 -13.34 -25.01
CA GLU A 212 4.94 -14.48 -25.75
C GLU A 212 3.70 -14.98 -24.99
N ASP A 213 2.65 -15.40 -25.71
CA ASP A 213 1.45 -15.98 -25.08
C ASP A 213 1.84 -17.21 -24.25
N GLY A 214 1.71 -17.11 -22.93
CA GLY A 214 2.10 -18.17 -21.98
C GLY A 214 3.58 -18.16 -21.57
N GLY A 215 4.40 -17.26 -22.10
CA GLY A 215 5.78 -17.03 -21.65
C GLY A 215 5.82 -16.35 -20.27
N LEU A 216 6.79 -16.72 -19.43
CA LEU A 216 6.92 -16.16 -18.08
C LEU A 216 7.37 -14.69 -18.07
N GLY A 217 7.83 -14.15 -19.21
CA GLY A 217 8.25 -12.74 -19.33
C GLY A 217 9.36 -12.37 -18.35
N VAL A 218 10.39 -13.21 -18.24
CA VAL A 218 11.46 -13.04 -17.25
C VAL A 218 12.38 -11.91 -17.68
N HIS A 219 12.31 -10.77 -17.00
CA HIS A 219 13.19 -9.64 -17.26
C HIS A 219 14.54 -9.82 -16.57
N VAL A 220 15.53 -9.06 -17.03
CA VAL A 220 16.78 -8.82 -16.31
C VAL A 220 16.72 -7.43 -15.71
N THR A 221 16.81 -7.35 -14.39
CA THR A 221 17.05 -6.09 -13.69
C THR A 221 18.37 -6.09 -12.93
N LEU A 222 18.91 -4.90 -12.72
CA LEU A 222 20.10 -4.65 -11.93
C LEU A 222 19.68 -3.76 -10.75
N ASP A 223 20.08 -4.11 -9.54
CA ASP A 223 19.97 -3.16 -8.44
C ASP A 223 21.16 -2.20 -8.40
N LEU A 224 21.12 -1.26 -7.47
CA LEU A 224 22.16 -0.22 -7.31
C LEU A 224 23.53 -0.79 -6.93
N ASN A 225 23.60 -2.03 -6.44
CA ASN A 225 24.84 -2.72 -6.14
C ASN A 225 25.33 -3.57 -7.33
N GLY A 226 24.62 -3.54 -8.46
CA GLY A 226 24.94 -4.31 -9.66
C GLY A 226 24.54 -5.79 -9.57
N GLN A 227 23.78 -6.20 -8.55
CA GLN A 227 23.30 -7.57 -8.44
C GLN A 227 22.22 -7.82 -9.51
N VAL A 228 22.44 -8.86 -10.31
CA VAL A 228 21.50 -9.28 -11.36
C VAL A 228 20.32 -10.01 -10.73
N LYS A 229 19.12 -9.60 -11.14
CA LYS A 229 17.84 -10.20 -10.77
C LYS A 229 17.10 -10.63 -12.03
N PHE A 230 16.52 -11.82 -11.99
CA PHE A 230 15.67 -12.37 -13.03
C PHE A 230 14.23 -12.45 -12.52
N GLY A 231 13.29 -12.00 -13.34
CA GLY A 231 11.87 -12.02 -13.06
C GLY A 231 11.23 -10.68 -13.33
N PRO A 232 10.03 -10.42 -12.80
CA PRO A 232 9.18 -11.38 -12.10
C PRO A 232 8.48 -12.38 -13.03
N ASN A 233 8.16 -13.57 -12.54
CA ASN A 233 7.12 -14.42 -13.16
C ASN A 233 5.69 -13.96 -12.77
N VAL A 234 4.69 -14.81 -13.10
CA VAL A 234 3.29 -14.65 -12.72
C VAL A 234 2.77 -15.94 -12.10
N GLU A 235 2.34 -15.86 -10.84
CA GLU A 235 1.64 -16.90 -10.10
C GLU A 235 0.40 -16.34 -9.45
N TRP A 236 -0.77 -16.91 -9.74
CA TRP A 236 -2.03 -16.45 -9.16
C TRP A 236 -2.20 -16.99 -7.74
N ILE A 237 -2.64 -16.13 -6.83
CA ILE A 237 -2.93 -16.45 -5.43
C ILE A 237 -4.44 -16.31 -5.19
N ASP A 238 -5.02 -17.35 -4.61
CA ASP A 238 -6.44 -17.39 -4.21
C ASP A 238 -6.59 -17.44 -2.67
N GLY A 239 -7.81 -17.24 -2.19
CA GLY A 239 -8.21 -17.64 -0.83
C GLY A 239 -7.75 -16.71 0.31
N ILE A 240 -7.60 -15.41 0.05
CA ILE A 240 -7.21 -14.44 1.08
C ILE A 240 -8.44 -13.72 1.62
N ASP A 241 -8.66 -13.83 2.92
CA ASP A 241 -9.70 -13.09 3.64
C ASP A 241 -9.31 -11.63 3.86
N ASP A 242 -10.31 -10.81 4.19
CA ASP A 242 -10.13 -9.37 4.34
C ASP A 242 -9.10 -8.98 5.39
N VAL A 243 -9.06 -9.69 6.52
CA VAL A 243 -8.14 -9.39 7.62
C VAL A 243 -6.72 -9.74 7.23
N SER A 244 -6.52 -10.90 6.61
CA SER A 244 -5.23 -11.27 6.03
C SER A 244 -4.78 -10.26 4.99
N SER A 245 -5.69 -9.71 4.19
CA SER A 245 -5.39 -8.61 3.25
C SER A 245 -4.93 -7.34 3.98
N PHE A 246 -5.69 -6.86 4.97
CA PHE A 246 -5.37 -5.64 5.73
C PHE A 246 -4.03 -5.72 6.47
N LEU A 247 -3.69 -6.91 6.95
CA LEU A 247 -2.44 -7.21 7.65
C LEU A 247 -1.29 -7.58 6.69
N ASN A 248 -1.52 -7.57 5.37
CA ASN A 248 -0.56 -7.97 4.35
C ASN A 248 0.02 -9.39 4.58
N LYS A 249 -0.81 -10.33 5.06
CA LYS A 249 -0.45 -11.74 5.32
C LYS A 249 -0.58 -12.61 4.05
N PHE A 250 -0.02 -12.13 2.95
CA PHE A 250 0.06 -12.90 1.71
C PHE A 250 1.27 -13.85 1.73
N ASP A 251 1.22 -14.92 0.95
CA ASP A 251 2.39 -15.80 0.76
C ASP A 251 3.42 -15.13 -0.16
N TYR A 252 4.49 -14.59 0.45
CA TYR A 252 5.63 -14.00 -0.25
C TYR A 252 6.80 -14.98 -0.45
N SER A 253 6.61 -16.28 -0.21
CA SER A 253 7.68 -17.27 -0.35
C SER A 253 8.17 -17.41 -1.79
N VAL A 254 9.49 -17.60 -1.95
CA VAL A 254 10.14 -17.95 -3.22
C VAL A 254 10.67 -19.37 -3.09
N CYS A 255 9.97 -20.33 -3.70
CA CYS A 255 10.40 -21.73 -3.64
C CYS A 255 11.60 -21.96 -4.56
N THR A 256 12.70 -22.50 -4.02
CA THR A 256 13.93 -22.86 -4.76
C THR A 256 13.64 -23.71 -6.00
N ASN A 257 12.73 -24.68 -5.88
CA ASN A 257 12.36 -25.58 -6.98
C ASN A 257 11.77 -24.85 -8.20
N ARG A 258 11.26 -23.62 -8.04
CA ARG A 258 10.70 -22.82 -9.15
C ARG A 258 11.77 -22.21 -10.04
N ALA A 259 13.02 -22.10 -9.58
CA ALA A 259 14.14 -21.66 -10.41
C ALA A 259 14.26 -22.50 -11.70
N LYS A 260 13.86 -23.78 -11.65
CA LYS A 260 13.85 -24.69 -12.81
C LYS A 260 13.03 -24.15 -13.99
N LEU A 261 11.98 -23.38 -13.72
CA LEU A 261 11.14 -22.77 -14.76
C LEU A 261 11.78 -21.50 -15.36
N PHE A 262 12.74 -20.89 -14.66
CA PHE A 262 13.41 -19.66 -15.11
C PHE A 262 14.55 -19.97 -16.09
N TYR A 263 15.28 -21.07 -15.92
CA TYR A 263 16.44 -21.40 -16.77
C TYR A 263 16.11 -21.41 -18.27
N PRO A 264 15.05 -22.08 -18.76
CA PRO A 264 14.74 -22.09 -20.19
C PRO A 264 14.46 -20.68 -20.74
N GLU A 265 13.71 -19.88 -19.99
CA GLU A 265 13.32 -18.51 -20.40
C GLU A 265 14.51 -17.56 -20.39
N ILE A 266 15.37 -17.62 -19.37
CA ILE A 266 16.57 -16.79 -19.30
C ILE A 266 17.57 -17.19 -20.41
N ARG A 267 17.70 -18.49 -20.70
CA ARG A 267 18.62 -18.98 -21.73
C ARG A 267 18.27 -18.52 -23.14
N LYS A 268 17.04 -18.05 -23.40
CA LYS A 268 16.66 -17.41 -24.67
C LYS A 268 17.54 -16.18 -24.98
N TYR A 269 17.97 -15.43 -23.97
CA TYR A 269 18.83 -14.23 -24.12
C TYR A 269 20.16 -14.32 -23.36
N TYR A 270 20.35 -15.32 -22.50
CA TYR A 270 21.62 -15.61 -21.83
C TYR A 270 21.94 -17.13 -21.87
N PRO A 271 22.33 -17.67 -23.04
CA PRO A 271 22.42 -19.12 -23.27
C PRO A 271 23.40 -19.85 -22.36
N ASN A 272 24.46 -19.16 -21.92
CA ASN A 272 25.52 -19.73 -21.09
C ASN A 272 25.19 -19.75 -19.58
N LEU A 273 23.93 -19.48 -19.20
CA LEU A 273 23.48 -19.57 -17.80
C LEU A 273 23.68 -21.00 -17.27
N LYS A 274 24.55 -21.14 -16.27
CA LYS A 274 24.88 -22.43 -15.64
C LYS A 274 23.74 -22.92 -14.75
N ASP A 275 23.48 -24.22 -14.72
CA ASP A 275 22.56 -24.80 -13.74
C ASP A 275 23.04 -24.53 -12.30
N GLY A 276 22.10 -24.33 -11.39
CA GLY A 276 22.39 -24.02 -9.98
C GLY A 276 22.89 -22.60 -9.72
N SER A 277 22.89 -21.71 -10.71
CA SER A 277 23.35 -20.31 -10.57
C SER A 277 22.25 -19.32 -10.17
N LEU A 278 21.04 -19.80 -9.89
CA LEU A 278 19.90 -18.97 -9.47
C LEU A 278 19.59 -19.22 -8.00
N ASP A 279 19.78 -18.20 -7.18
CA ASP A 279 19.38 -18.19 -5.78
C ASP A 279 17.99 -17.54 -5.62
N PRO A 280 17.15 -18.02 -4.69
CA PRO A 280 15.89 -17.35 -4.37
C PRO A 280 16.14 -15.89 -3.94
N GLY A 281 15.49 -14.95 -4.63
CA GLY A 281 15.52 -13.54 -4.27
C GLY A 281 14.33 -13.21 -3.37
N TYR A 282 13.36 -12.48 -3.92
CA TYR A 282 12.16 -12.05 -3.20
C TYR A 282 10.92 -12.23 -4.07
N ALA A 283 9.74 -12.05 -3.49
CA ALA A 283 8.50 -11.97 -4.22
C ALA A 283 7.77 -10.65 -3.94
N GLY A 284 7.08 -10.15 -4.96
CA GLY A 284 6.06 -9.11 -4.86
C GLY A 284 4.71 -9.61 -5.34
N ILE A 285 3.63 -8.92 -5.00
CA ILE A 285 2.27 -9.28 -5.42
C ILE A 285 1.65 -8.08 -6.11
N ARG A 286 1.03 -8.32 -7.26
CA ARG A 286 0.32 -7.29 -8.04
C ARG A 286 -1.17 -7.31 -7.69
N PRO A 287 -1.79 -6.15 -7.41
CA PRO A 287 -3.24 -6.02 -7.26
C PRO A 287 -3.88 -6.03 -8.65
N LYS A 288 -4.32 -7.19 -9.13
CA LYS A 288 -4.88 -7.36 -10.47
C LYS A 288 -6.39 -7.12 -10.47
N LEU A 289 -6.91 -6.47 -11.50
CA LEU A 289 -8.37 -6.28 -11.70
C LEU A 289 -8.96 -7.23 -12.75
N SER A 290 -8.11 -8.01 -13.42
CA SER A 290 -8.51 -9.10 -14.30
C SER A 290 -7.75 -10.37 -13.94
N GLY A 291 -8.43 -11.50 -14.08
CA GLY A 291 -7.94 -12.80 -13.69
C GLY A 291 -7.11 -13.52 -14.75
N PRO A 292 -6.72 -14.77 -14.50
CA PRO A 292 -6.02 -15.60 -15.48
C PRO A 292 -6.78 -15.67 -16.80
N ARG A 293 -6.07 -15.52 -17.93
CA ARG A 293 -6.62 -15.58 -19.31
C ARG A 293 -7.61 -14.46 -19.65
N GLN A 294 -7.72 -13.43 -18.82
CA GLN A 294 -8.44 -12.21 -19.16
C GLN A 294 -7.46 -11.14 -19.63
N SER A 295 -7.94 -10.23 -20.48
CA SER A 295 -7.15 -9.07 -20.90
C SER A 295 -6.78 -8.21 -19.68
N PRO A 296 -5.56 -7.65 -19.62
CA PRO A 296 -5.19 -6.70 -18.59
C PRO A 296 -6.17 -5.53 -18.54
N VAL A 297 -6.54 -5.12 -17.33
CA VAL A 297 -7.37 -3.94 -17.08
C VAL A 297 -6.45 -2.82 -16.57
N ASP A 298 -6.70 -1.61 -17.04
CA ASP A 298 -5.94 -0.42 -16.64
C ASP A 298 -6.17 -0.05 -15.16
N PHE A 299 -5.41 0.91 -14.65
CA PHE A 299 -5.65 1.51 -13.35
C PHE A 299 -7.06 2.05 -13.26
N VAL A 300 -7.72 1.81 -12.13
CA VAL A 300 -9.06 2.32 -11.87
C VAL A 300 -8.94 3.38 -10.77
N ILE A 301 -9.05 4.64 -11.18
CA ILE A 301 -9.10 5.81 -10.29
C ILE A 301 -10.55 6.32 -10.32
N GLN A 302 -11.27 6.14 -9.23
CA GLN A 302 -12.69 6.51 -9.14
C GLN A 302 -12.89 7.62 -8.11
N GLY A 303 -13.68 8.63 -8.47
CA GLY A 303 -14.19 9.63 -7.55
C GLY A 303 -15.70 9.79 -7.66
N GLU A 304 -16.19 10.93 -7.18
CA GLU A 304 -17.62 11.27 -7.15
C GLU A 304 -18.31 11.13 -8.52
N ASP A 305 -17.61 11.45 -9.60
CA ASP A 305 -18.10 11.33 -10.97
C ASP A 305 -18.44 9.88 -11.40
N ILE A 306 -17.86 8.88 -10.74
CA ILE A 306 -18.09 7.46 -11.05
C ILE A 306 -19.01 6.82 -10.02
N HIS A 307 -18.73 6.97 -8.73
CA HIS A 307 -19.49 6.29 -7.67
C HIS A 307 -20.53 7.18 -6.97
N GLY A 308 -20.53 8.49 -7.20
CA GLY A 308 -21.51 9.44 -6.64
C GLY A 308 -21.28 9.81 -5.18
N ILE A 309 -20.09 9.54 -4.63
CA ILE A 309 -19.77 9.80 -3.21
C ILE A 309 -18.81 10.98 -3.14
N THR A 310 -19.28 12.13 -2.68
CA THR A 310 -18.44 13.32 -2.52
C THR A 310 -17.32 13.03 -1.52
N GLY A 311 -16.11 13.49 -1.83
CA GLY A 311 -14.97 13.36 -0.93
C GLY A 311 -14.32 11.97 -0.89
N LEU A 312 -14.84 10.96 -1.59
CA LEU A 312 -14.19 9.65 -1.67
C LEU A 312 -13.46 9.50 -3.01
N VAL A 313 -12.21 9.06 -2.96
CA VAL A 313 -11.43 8.63 -4.13
C VAL A 313 -10.89 7.22 -3.86
N ASN A 314 -11.14 6.29 -4.78
CA ASN A 314 -10.61 4.93 -4.71
C ASN A 314 -9.56 4.67 -5.80
N LEU A 315 -8.45 4.06 -5.41
CA LEU A 315 -7.39 3.61 -6.31
C LEU A 315 -7.35 2.08 -6.33
N PHE A 316 -7.79 1.48 -7.43
CA PHE A 316 -7.78 0.04 -7.62
C PHE A 316 -6.82 -0.34 -8.74
N GLY A 317 -6.18 -1.50 -8.57
CA GLY A 317 -5.37 -2.07 -9.65
C GLY A 317 -4.06 -1.35 -9.93
N ILE A 318 -3.55 -0.53 -9.00
CA ILE A 318 -2.30 0.22 -9.21
C ILE A 318 -1.09 -0.74 -9.12
N GLU A 319 -0.91 -1.54 -10.17
CA GLU A 319 0.23 -2.43 -10.39
C GLU A 319 1.35 -1.69 -11.16
N SER A 320 2.18 -2.38 -11.96
CA SER A 320 3.15 -1.71 -12.83
C SER A 320 2.43 -0.94 -13.95
N PRO A 321 2.82 0.30 -14.29
CA PRO A 321 4.00 1.07 -13.84
C PRO A 321 3.73 2.05 -12.69
N GLY A 322 2.95 1.66 -11.68
CA GLY A 322 2.44 2.50 -10.58
C GLY A 322 3.51 3.19 -9.72
N LEU A 323 4.71 2.61 -9.61
CA LEU A 323 5.87 3.30 -9.01
C LEU A 323 6.26 4.52 -9.85
N THR A 324 6.48 4.31 -11.16
CA THR A 324 6.87 5.36 -12.11
C THR A 324 5.78 6.42 -12.25
N SER A 325 4.50 6.01 -12.28
CA SER A 325 3.38 6.94 -12.46
C SER A 325 2.86 7.55 -11.15
N SER A 326 3.49 7.28 -10.00
CA SER A 326 2.97 7.68 -8.68
C SER A 326 2.70 9.18 -8.56
N MET A 327 3.60 10.02 -9.06
CA MET A 327 3.45 11.48 -9.08
C MET A 327 2.34 11.93 -10.03
N GLY A 328 2.28 11.37 -11.25
CA GLY A 328 1.23 11.69 -12.21
C GLY A 328 -0.17 11.27 -11.72
N VAL A 329 -0.26 10.14 -11.02
CA VAL A 329 -1.49 9.70 -10.34
C VAL A 329 -1.89 10.70 -9.25
N ALA A 330 -0.93 11.15 -8.42
CA ALA A 330 -1.19 12.13 -7.38
C ALA A 330 -1.67 13.48 -7.94
N GLU A 331 -1.00 14.01 -8.96
CA GLU A 331 -1.40 15.24 -9.65
C GLU A 331 -2.78 15.12 -10.31
N HIS A 332 -3.08 13.97 -10.93
CA HIS A 332 -4.40 13.71 -11.51
C HIS A 332 -5.49 13.75 -10.44
N ILE A 333 -5.27 13.08 -9.31
CA ILE A 333 -6.21 13.05 -8.18
C ILE A 333 -6.41 14.46 -7.64
N ALA A 334 -5.32 15.17 -7.34
CA ALA A 334 -5.33 16.55 -6.85
C ALA A 334 -6.10 17.49 -7.78
N THR A 335 -5.82 17.44 -9.09
CA THR A 335 -6.45 18.35 -10.06
C THR A 335 -7.92 18.03 -10.30
N ARG A 336 -8.28 16.75 -10.38
CA ARG A 336 -9.62 16.31 -10.76
C ARG A 336 -10.61 16.40 -9.60
N PHE A 337 -10.19 16.03 -8.40
CA PHE A 337 -11.07 15.88 -7.24
C PHE A 337 -10.88 16.97 -6.18
N PHE A 338 -9.93 17.89 -6.38
CA PHE A 338 -9.67 19.02 -5.48
C PHE A 338 -9.60 20.31 -6.28
N ARG A 339 -10.78 20.86 -6.58
CA ARG A 339 -10.87 22.26 -7.02
C ARG A 339 -10.83 23.15 -5.79
N CYS A 340 -9.81 24.00 -5.71
CA CYS A 340 -9.76 25.13 -4.80
C CYS A 340 -10.85 26.15 -5.13
#